data_AF-A0A356GT55-F1
#
_entry.id   AF-A0A356GT55-F1
#
_cell.length_a   1.000
_cell.length_b   1.000
_cell.length_c   1.000
_cell.angle_alpha   90.00
_cell.angle_beta   90.00
_cell.angle_gamma   90.00
#
_symmetry.space_group_name_H-M   'P 1'
#
loop_
_entity.id
_entity.type
_entity.pdbx_description
1 polymer ?
#
loop_
_entity_poly.entity_id
_entity_poly.type
_entity_poly.pdbx_seq_one_letter_code
_entity_poly.pdbx_strand_id
1 'polypeptide(L)'
;MDEAVALGRIKAPGYFADPLLRKAYLGADWIGPAPGQIDPVKEVEAAGKRLELRLSTVAEETAALTGGDFERNLPQMRKEQRMLKEAGLAPEPSAPKAPTNGSGMPAKPADAPQNDDRPEES
;
A
#
# COMPACT_ATOMS: atom_id res chain seq x y z
N MET A 1 17.19 23.00 11.15
CA MET A 1 17.48 23.87 10.00
C MET A 1 17.49 25.34 10.42
N ASP A 2 16.39 25.89 10.97
CA ASP A 2 16.29 27.31 11.36
C ASP A 2 17.46 27.82 12.21
N GLU A 3 17.78 27.14 13.32
CA GLU A 3 18.91 27.51 14.19
C GLU A 3 20.27 27.46 13.48
N ALA A 4 20.50 26.44 12.65
CA ALA A 4 21.75 26.26 11.93
C ALA A 4 21.97 27.33 10.84
N VAL A 5 20.90 27.81 10.22
CA VAL A 5 20.94 28.94 9.27
C VAL A 5 21.16 30.25 10.03
N ALA A 6 20.48 30.46 11.16
CA ALA A 6 20.64 31.66 11.99
C ALA A 6 22.07 31.80 12.56
N LEU A 7 22.68 30.68 12.97
CA LEU A 7 24.06 30.61 13.46
C LEU A 7 25.11 30.63 12.34
N GLY A 8 24.70 30.74 11.07
CA GLY A 8 25.60 30.80 9.92
C GLY A 8 26.34 29.50 9.60
N ARG A 9 25.97 28.38 10.23
CA ARG A 9 26.54 27.05 9.93
C ARG A 9 26.10 26.54 8.57
N ILE A 10 24.91 26.93 8.13
CA ILE A 10 24.34 26.60 6.82
C ILE A 10 24.11 27.89 6.04
N LYS A 11 24.74 28.01 4.86
CA LYS A 11 24.47 29.10 3.93
C LYS A 11 23.19 28.80 3.14
N ALA A 12 22.09 29.44 3.52
CA ALA A 12 20.81 29.36 2.81
C ALA A 12 20.33 30.78 2.45
N PRO A 13 20.68 31.29 1.24
CA PRO A 13 20.25 32.61 0.79
C PRO A 13 18.73 32.74 0.78
N GLY A 14 18.22 33.86 1.29
CA GLY A 14 16.79 34.15 1.28
C GLY A 14 15.94 33.32 2.26
N TYR A 15 16.54 32.45 3.08
CA TYR A 15 15.83 31.53 3.97
C TYR A 15 14.89 32.23 4.98
N PHE A 16 15.29 33.37 5.54
CA PHE A 16 14.43 34.17 6.42
C PHE A 16 13.70 35.31 5.68
N ALA A 17 14.04 35.55 4.42
CA ALA A 17 13.49 36.66 3.63
C ALA A 17 12.20 36.29 2.90
N ASP A 18 12.07 35.02 2.48
CA ASP A 18 10.89 34.52 1.76
C ASP A 18 10.41 33.19 2.36
N PRO A 19 9.15 33.12 2.85
CA PRO A 19 8.53 31.89 3.33
C PRO A 19 8.54 30.75 2.31
N LEU A 20 8.51 31.05 1.00
CA LEU A 20 8.52 30.05 -0.07
C LEU A 20 9.90 29.39 -0.18
N LEU A 21 10.98 30.18 -0.13
CA LEU A 21 12.35 29.67 -0.09
C LEU A 21 12.58 28.85 1.17
N ARG A 22 12.10 29.33 2.34
CA ARG A 22 12.15 28.56 3.58
C ARG A 22 11.49 27.18 3.41
N LYS A 23 10.30 27.13 2.81
CA LYS A 23 9.59 25.88 2.55
C LYS A 23 10.38 24.97 1.60
N ALA A 24 10.99 25.51 0.55
CA ALA A 24 11.82 24.75 -0.37
C ALA A 24 13.05 24.13 0.31
N TYR A 25 13.69 24.86 1.25
CA TYR A 25 14.79 24.33 2.06
C TYR A 25 14.35 23.27 3.07
N LEU A 26 13.10 23.33 3.55
CA LEU A 26 12.56 22.40 4.54
C LEU A 26 11.89 21.17 3.95
N GLY A 27 11.45 21.21 2.69
CA GLY A 27 10.68 20.13 2.04
C GLY A 27 11.52 18.97 1.52
N ALA A 28 12.74 18.76 2.03
CA ALA A 28 13.58 17.66 1.63
C ALA A 28 13.35 16.46 2.57
N ASP A 29 12.50 15.53 2.13
CA ASP A 29 12.32 14.24 2.79
C ASP A 29 13.27 13.20 2.16
N TRP A 30 14.01 12.48 3.00
CA TRP A 30 14.79 11.33 2.57
C TRP A 30 13.90 10.09 2.57
N ILE A 31 13.43 9.68 1.40
CA ILE A 31 12.77 8.39 1.24
C ILE A 31 13.86 7.37 0.91
N GLY A 32 14.09 6.45 1.84
CA GLY A 32 15.05 5.35 1.64
C GLY A 32 14.64 4.43 0.50
N PRO A 33 15.56 3.57 0.01
CA PRO A 33 15.19 2.53 -0.94
C PRO A 33 14.08 1.67 -0.33
N ALA A 34 13.10 1.29 -1.15
CA ALA A 34 12.00 0.45 -0.71
C ALA A 34 12.55 -0.85 -0.09
N PRO A 35 12.02 -1.31 1.06
CA PRO A 35 12.40 -2.58 1.64
C PRO A 35 12.14 -3.71 0.64
N GLY A 36 13.02 -4.71 0.61
CA GLY A 36 12.80 -5.90 -0.21
C GLY A 36 11.49 -6.58 0.17
N GLN A 37 10.67 -6.91 -0.82
CA GLN A 37 9.38 -7.58 -0.61
C GLN A 37 9.58 -9.10 -0.59
N ILE A 38 9.01 -9.77 0.42
CA ILE A 38 9.00 -11.25 0.50
C ILE A 38 7.87 -11.81 -0.36
N ASP A 39 6.67 -11.23 -0.26
CA ASP A 39 5.50 -11.60 -1.05
C ASP A 39 4.81 -10.33 -1.58
N PRO A 40 5.11 -9.90 -2.82
CA PRO A 40 4.67 -8.60 -3.33
C PRO A 40 3.14 -8.48 -3.38
N VAL A 41 2.42 -9.58 -3.60
CA VAL A 41 0.95 -9.55 -3.71
C VAL A 41 0.33 -9.32 -2.33
N LYS A 42 0.78 -10.08 -1.32
CA LYS A 42 0.25 -9.93 0.05
C LYS A 42 0.57 -8.58 0.67
N GLU A 43 1.75 -8.02 0.39
CA GLU A 43 2.13 -6.70 0.87
C GLU A 43 1.23 -5.59 0.30
N VAL A 44 0.92 -5.65 -1.01
CA VAL A 44 0.00 -4.71 -1.66
C VAL A 44 -1.44 -4.86 -1.14
N GLU A 45 -1.91 -6.10 -0.95
CA GLU A 45 -3.22 -6.36 -0.35
C GLU A 45 -3.28 -5.85 1.10
N ALA A 46 -2.22 -6.02 1.88
CA ALA A 46 -2.14 -5.52 3.25
C ALA A 46 -2.13 -3.99 3.29
N ALA A 47 -1.43 -3.33 2.36
CA ALA A 47 -1.47 -1.87 2.22
C ALA A 47 -2.87 -1.38 1.84
N GLY A 48 -3.56 -2.05 0.92
CA GLY A 48 -4.96 -1.76 0.58
C GLY A 48 -5.87 -1.83 1.80
N LYS A 49 -5.76 -2.91 2.60
CA LYS A 49 -6.52 -3.06 3.85
C LYS A 49 -6.19 -1.97 4.88
N ARG A 50 -4.92 -1.56 5.01
CA ARG A 50 -4.52 -0.47 5.91
C ARG A 50 -5.15 0.87 5.51
N LEU A 51 -5.24 1.15 4.22
CA LEU A 51 -5.91 2.34 3.68
C LEU A 51 -7.44 2.29 3.88
N GLU A 52 -8.07 1.14 3.63
CA GLU A 52 -9.50 0.92 3.85
C GLU A 52 -9.87 1.13 5.32
N LEU A 53 -9.07 0.58 6.23
CA LEU A 53 -9.23 0.72 7.68
C LEU A 53 -8.79 2.08 8.23
N ARG A 54 -8.30 2.99 7.36
CA ARG A 54 -7.77 4.32 7.75
C ARG A 54 -6.64 4.27 8.79
N LEU A 55 -5.86 3.20 8.77
CA LEU A 55 -4.71 3.02 9.66
C LEU A 55 -3.45 3.72 9.14
N SER A 56 -3.40 4.03 7.85
CA SER A 56 -2.29 4.73 7.21
C SER A 56 -2.79 5.66 6.10
N THR A 57 -1.89 6.50 5.57
CA THR A 57 -2.16 7.40 4.45
C THR A 57 -1.60 6.84 3.14
N VAL A 58 -2.16 7.28 2.01
CA VAL A 58 -1.67 6.86 0.68
C VAL A 58 -0.20 7.29 0.47
N ALA A 59 0.21 8.41 1.07
CA ALA A 59 1.58 8.88 1.02
C ALA A 59 2.54 7.95 1.76
N GLU A 60 2.20 7.54 2.98
CA GLU A 60 2.98 6.59 3.78
C GLU A 60 3.11 5.23 3.08
N GLU A 61 2.01 4.69 2.55
CA GLU A 61 2.03 3.41 1.84
C GLU A 61 2.83 3.49 0.53
N THR A 62 2.73 4.60 -0.21
CA THR A 62 3.51 4.82 -1.45
C THR A 62 5.01 4.85 -1.14
N ALA A 63 5.40 5.58 -0.09
CA ALA A 63 6.79 5.65 0.35
C ALA A 63 7.29 4.27 0.83
N ALA A 64 6.48 3.54 1.60
CA ALA A 64 6.85 2.22 2.11
C ALA A 64 6.98 1.16 1.01
N LEU A 65 6.09 1.14 0.01
CA LEU A 65 6.08 0.11 -1.03
C LEU A 65 7.04 0.40 -2.19
N THR A 66 7.13 1.67 -2.60
CA THR A 66 7.86 2.03 -3.83
C THR A 66 9.04 2.96 -3.57
N GLY A 67 9.17 3.52 -2.38
CA GLY A 67 10.12 4.61 -2.10
C GLY A 67 9.75 5.91 -2.81
N GLY A 68 8.51 6.01 -3.33
CA GLY A 68 8.02 7.16 -4.07
C GLY A 68 7.26 8.16 -3.21
N ASP A 69 6.93 9.30 -3.82
CA ASP A 69 6.10 10.34 -3.22
C ASP A 69 4.74 10.39 -3.93
N PHE A 70 3.67 10.20 -3.16
CA PHE A 70 2.30 10.23 -3.66
C PHE A 70 1.92 11.57 -4.29
N GLU A 71 2.33 12.70 -3.69
CA GLU A 71 1.97 14.03 -4.19
C GLU A 71 2.61 14.30 -5.56
N ARG A 72 3.80 13.73 -5.80
CA ARG A 72 4.48 13.77 -7.09
C ARG A 72 3.86 12.82 -8.12
N ASN A 73 3.39 11.66 -7.67
CA ASN A 73 2.79 10.66 -8.55
C ASN A 73 1.40 11.09 -9.05
N LEU A 74 0.57 11.70 -8.20
CA LEU A 74 -0.81 12.05 -8.54
C LEU A 74 -0.99 12.90 -9.82
N PRO A 75 -0.25 14.00 -10.06
CA PRO A 75 -0.38 14.78 -11.30
C PRO A 75 0.04 13.98 -12.53
N GLN A 76 1.05 13.11 -12.39
CA GLN A 76 1.51 12.23 -13.45
C GLN A 76 0.46 11.15 -13.77
N MET A 77 -0.10 10.50 -12.76
CA MET A 77 -1.20 9.53 -12.92
C MET A 77 -2.41 10.15 -13.63
N ARG A 78 -2.78 11.39 -13.29
CA ARG A 78 -3.87 12.11 -13.98
C ARG A 78 -3.57 12.35 -15.45
N LYS A 79 -2.33 12.72 -15.78
CA LYS A 79 -1.87 12.91 -17.16
C LYS A 79 -1.92 11.59 -17.93
N GLU A 80 -1.39 10.53 -17.34
CA GLU A 80 -1.40 9.18 -17.93
C GLU A 80 -2.82 8.67 -18.17
N GLN A 81 -3.71 8.82 -17.18
CA GLN A 81 -5.11 8.42 -17.31
C GLN A 81 -5.82 9.18 -18.44
N ARG A 82 -5.54 10.48 -18.60
CA ARG A 82 -6.06 11.26 -19.72
C ARG A 82 -5.53 10.73 -21.07
N MET A 83 -4.22 10.53 -21.18
CA MET A 83 -3.59 10.04 -22.40
C MET A 83 -4.09 8.63 -22.79
N LEU A 84 -4.27 7.74 -21.82
CA LEU A 84 -4.82 6.39 -22.03
C LEU A 84 -6.25 6.45 -22.56
N LYS A 85 -7.09 7.34 -22.01
CA LYS A 85 -8.46 7.55 -22.49
C LYS A 85 -8.49 8.11 -23.91
N GLU A 86 -7.67 9.11 -24.21
CA GLU A 86 -7.58 9.71 -25.54
C GLU A 86 -7.08 8.71 -26.59
N ALA A 87 -6.17 7.81 -26.21
CA ALA A 87 -5.65 6.77 -27.08
C ALA A 87 -6.59 5.56 -27.23
N GLY A 88 -7.67 5.47 -26.45
CA GLY A 88 -8.55 4.29 -26.42
C GLY A 88 -7.94 3.07 -25.74
N LEU A 89 -6.89 3.24 -24.93
CA LEU A 89 -6.24 2.19 -24.13
C LEU A 89 -6.65 2.27 -22.64
N ALA A 90 -7.78 2.89 -22.32
CA ALA A 90 -8.26 2.91 -20.96
C ALA A 90 -8.53 1.48 -20.48
N PRO A 91 -8.05 1.08 -19.29
CA PRO A 91 -8.32 -0.25 -18.78
C PRO A 91 -9.82 -0.41 -18.56
N GLU A 92 -10.40 -1.46 -19.16
CA GLU A 92 -11.77 -1.88 -18.90
C GLU A 92 -11.91 -2.23 -17.40
N PRO A 93 -13.03 -1.87 -16.75
CA PRO A 93 -13.27 -2.25 -15.36
C PRO A 93 -13.37 -3.79 -15.28
N SER A 94 -12.29 -4.46 -14.90
CA SER A 94 -12.32 -5.89 -14.65
C SER A 94 -13.07 -6.12 -13.34
N ALA A 95 -14.22 -6.78 -13.40
CA ALA A 95 -14.93 -7.25 -12.21
C ALA A 95 -13.97 -8.07 -11.33
N PRO A 96 -14.04 -7.94 -9.98
CA PRO A 96 -13.19 -8.69 -9.09
C PRO A 96 -13.41 -10.19 -9.34
N LYS A 97 -12.37 -10.88 -9.84
CA LYS A 97 -12.41 -12.34 -9.93
C LYS A 97 -12.41 -12.88 -8.50
N ALA A 98 -13.53 -13.50 -8.11
CA ALA A 98 -13.66 -14.17 -6.83
C ALA A 98 -12.46 -15.12 -6.61
N PRO A 99 -11.94 -15.25 -5.37
CA PRO A 99 -10.87 -16.19 -5.09
C PRO A 99 -11.34 -17.59 -5.49
N THR A 100 -10.67 -18.18 -6.48
CA THR A 100 -10.84 -19.58 -6.83
C THR A 100 -10.31 -20.42 -5.68
N ASN A 101 -11.18 -20.75 -4.73
CA ASN A 101 -10.89 -21.74 -3.70
C ASN A 101 -10.46 -23.03 -4.41
N GLY A 102 -9.19 -23.38 -4.27
CA GLY A 102 -8.66 -24.67 -4.69
C GLY A 102 -9.30 -25.79 -3.87
N SER A 103 -10.48 -26.25 -4.30
CA SER A 103 -11.06 -27.52 -3.84
C SER A 103 -10.42 -28.65 -4.63
N GLY A 104 -9.32 -29.16 -4.10
CA GLY A 104 -8.61 -30.34 -4.61
C GLY A 104 -8.29 -31.33 -3.50
N MET A 105 -9.28 -31.72 -2.69
CA MET A 105 -9.19 -32.94 -1.87
C MET A 105 -10.59 -33.56 -1.76
N PRO A 106 -10.87 -34.75 -2.31
CA PRO A 106 -12.13 -35.43 -2.07
C PRO A 106 -12.11 -36.02 -0.65
N ALA A 107 -12.80 -35.36 0.28
CA ALA A 107 -13.13 -35.96 1.57
C ALA A 107 -14.18 -37.05 1.36
N LYS A 108 -13.79 -38.30 1.62
CA LYS A 108 -14.61 -39.50 1.64
C LYS A 108 -15.79 -39.34 2.63
N PRO A 109 -17.01 -39.82 2.34
CA PRO A 109 -18.15 -39.61 3.24
C PRO A 109 -18.17 -40.59 4.42
N ALA A 110 -18.51 -40.01 5.58
CA ALA A 110 -19.19 -40.51 6.78
C ALA A 110 -19.08 -42.00 7.19
N ASP A 111 -18.61 -42.22 8.42
CA ASP A 111 -19.23 -43.20 9.31
C ASP A 111 -19.38 -42.57 10.72
N ALA A 112 -20.62 -42.57 11.22
CA ALA A 112 -20.99 -42.04 12.53
C ALA A 112 -20.70 -43.08 13.62
N PRO A 113 -20.42 -42.69 14.88
CA PRO A 113 -20.25 -43.65 15.95
C PRO A 113 -21.60 -44.32 16.28
N GLN A 114 -21.70 -45.63 16.04
CA GLN A 114 -22.78 -46.46 16.56
C GLN A 114 -22.57 -46.62 18.07
N ASN A 115 -23.36 -45.88 18.85
CA ASN A 115 -23.62 -46.22 20.26
C ASN A 115 -24.54 -47.45 20.26
N ASP A 116 -23.97 -48.61 20.58
CA ASP A 116 -24.72 -49.85 20.74
C ASP A 116 -25.13 -49.99 22.21
N ASP A 117 -26.36 -49.55 22.52
CA ASP A 117 -27.03 -49.74 23.79
C ASP A 117 -27.87 -51.04 23.76
N ARG A 118 -27.58 -51.93 24.73
CA ARG A 118 -28.43 -52.97 25.41
C ARG A 118 -27.95 -54.43 25.25
N PRO A 119 -28.35 -55.35 26.16
CA PRO A 119 -28.34 -55.35 27.63
C PRO A 119 -27.73 -56.65 28.24
N GLU A 120 -27.78 -56.79 29.57
CA GLU A 120 -27.38 -57.94 30.43
C GLU A 120 -27.74 -59.35 29.91
N GLU A 121 -26.90 -60.38 30.17
CA GLU A 121 -27.19 -61.52 31.09
C GLU A 121 -26.05 -62.58 31.13
N SER A 122 -25.91 -63.19 32.33
CA SER A 122 -25.16 -64.41 32.75
C SER A 122 -23.66 -64.31 33.04
#